data_AF-A0A2S5P3N7-F1
#
_entry.id   AF-A0A2S5P3N7-F1
#
_cell.length_a   1.000
_cell.length_b   1.000
_cell.length_c   1.000
_cell.angle_alpha   90.00
_cell.angle_beta   90.00
_cell.angle_gamma   90.00
#
_symmetry.space_group_name_H-M   'P 1'
#
loop_
_entity.id
_entity.type
_entity.pdbx_description
1 polymer ?
#
loop_
_entity_poly.entity_id
_entity_poly.type
_entity_poly.pdbx_seq_one_letter_code
_entity_poly.pdbx_strand_id
1 'polypeptide(L)'
;MSHSMHPSDLELAALISSKICHDVIGPVGAIYNGLEILDEDDDQDAKNYALDVIRNVTEQASARLQFARFAFGAAGSAGAMIDLSTAEQISRGFIGQGKHKLAWRGIPGYMGKDKVKLLLNLVASAITALPRGGEIDVAMGGTLENPSFLIRCRGTGARPPQYLTDFVTGATQPQLDAMTIQAYYTWRLADTAGMRIEILKDGADILLSAKPA
;
A
#
# COMPACT_ATOMS: atom_id res chain seq x y z
N MET A 1 33.22 0.49 9.49
CA MET A 1 32.16 -0.51 9.71
C MET A 1 31.29 -0.50 8.46
N SER A 2 31.30 -1.57 7.67
CA SER A 2 30.45 -1.67 6.48
C SER A 2 29.01 -1.75 6.93
N HIS A 3 28.24 -0.66 6.78
CA HIS A 3 26.79 -0.75 6.85
C HIS A 3 26.37 -1.75 5.76
N SER A 4 25.75 -2.85 6.17
CA SER A 4 25.08 -3.73 5.24
C SER A 4 24.08 -2.90 4.44
N MET A 5 24.10 -2.97 3.10
CA MET A 5 23.11 -2.31 2.22
C MET A 5 21.68 -2.82 2.48
N HIS A 6 21.51 -3.87 3.28
CA HIS A 6 20.25 -4.47 3.63
C HIS A 6 20.14 -4.60 5.16
N PRO A 7 18.98 -4.30 5.75
CA PRO A 7 18.74 -4.59 7.15
C PRO A 7 18.85 -6.10 7.36
N SER A 8 19.32 -6.51 8.52
CA SER A 8 19.17 -7.89 9.00
C SER A 8 17.69 -8.26 9.11
N ASP A 9 17.40 -9.56 9.20
CA ASP A 9 16.02 -10.06 9.31
C ASP A 9 15.27 -9.46 10.51
N LEU A 10 15.97 -9.25 11.63
CA LEU A 10 15.40 -8.63 12.83
C LEU A 10 15.16 -7.13 12.65
N GLU A 11 16.06 -6.41 11.97
CA GLU A 11 15.85 -4.99 11.64
C GLU A 11 14.70 -4.81 10.65
N LEU A 12 14.60 -5.67 9.63
CA LEU A 12 13.48 -5.64 8.68
C LEU A 12 12.15 -5.90 9.39
N ALA A 13 12.11 -6.90 10.28
CA ALA A 13 10.94 -7.18 11.09
C ALA A 13 10.56 -5.95 11.95
N ALA A 14 11.52 -5.34 12.64
CA ALA A 14 11.30 -4.16 13.46
C ALA A 14 10.77 -2.96 12.64
N LEU A 15 11.34 -2.71 11.46
CA LEU A 15 10.94 -1.60 10.58
C LEU A 15 9.52 -1.81 10.01
N ILE A 16 9.17 -3.03 9.59
CA ILE A 16 7.82 -3.36 9.15
C ILE A 16 6.81 -3.26 10.30
N SER A 17 7.16 -3.76 11.50
CA SER A 17 6.34 -3.57 12.70
C SER A 17 6.12 -2.08 12.99
N SER A 18 7.17 -1.26 12.91
CA SER A 18 7.07 0.19 13.09
C SER A 18 6.17 0.84 12.04
N LYS A 19 6.23 0.42 10.78
CA LYS A 19 5.32 0.90 9.71
C LYS A 19 3.87 0.61 10.04
N ILE A 20 3.57 -0.63 10.43
CA ILE A 20 2.20 -1.06 10.73
C ILE A 20 1.66 -0.29 11.95
N CYS A 21 2.47 -0.16 13.01
CA CYS A 21 2.10 0.63 14.18
C CYS A 21 1.85 2.10 13.82
N HIS A 22 2.75 2.72 13.05
CA HIS A 22 2.62 4.11 12.62
C HIS A 22 1.30 4.36 11.85
N ASP A 23 0.94 3.46 10.94
CA ASP A 23 -0.27 3.63 10.12
C ASP A 23 -1.57 3.49 10.90
N VAL A 24 -1.56 2.75 12.00
CA VAL A 24 -2.74 2.39 12.78
C VAL A 24 -2.91 3.28 14.03
N ILE A 25 -1.82 3.82 14.58
CA ILE A 25 -1.87 4.60 15.83
C ILE A 25 -2.74 5.86 15.71
N GLY A 26 -2.71 6.53 14.56
CA GLY A 26 -3.53 7.73 14.30
C GLY A 26 -5.03 7.44 14.37
N PRO A 27 -5.55 6.50 13.54
CA PRO A 27 -6.95 6.08 13.62
C PRO A 27 -7.37 5.59 15.01
N VAL A 28 -6.54 4.81 15.70
CA VAL A 28 -6.85 4.32 17.05
C VAL A 28 -6.94 5.46 18.07
N GLY A 29 -6.02 6.44 18.00
CA GLY A 29 -6.10 7.64 18.84
C GLY A 29 -7.36 8.46 18.58
N ALA A 30 -7.80 8.58 17.31
CA ALA A 30 -9.03 9.27 16.96
C ALA A 30 -10.29 8.55 17.49
N ILE A 31 -10.28 7.21 17.57
CA ILE A 31 -11.37 6.45 18.21
C ILE A 31 -11.45 6.82 19.69
N TYR A 32 -10.31 6.81 20.38
CA TYR A 32 -10.23 7.13 21.80
C TYR A 32 -10.73 8.56 22.10
N ASN A 33 -10.27 9.55 21.34
CA ASN A 33 -10.74 10.94 21.49
C ASN A 33 -12.26 11.07 21.23
N GLY A 34 -12.80 10.29 20.28
CA GLY A 34 -14.24 10.27 20.04
C GLY A 34 -15.03 9.70 21.22
N LEU A 35 -14.50 8.67 21.89
CA LEU A 35 -15.12 8.10 23.10
C LEU A 35 -15.11 9.11 24.26
N GLU A 36 -14.02 9.87 24.44
CA GLU A 36 -13.96 10.94 25.46
C GLU A 36 -15.06 11.99 25.25
N ILE A 37 -15.32 12.39 24.00
CA ILE A 37 -16.42 13.33 23.68
C ILE A 37 -17.80 12.74 24.05
N LEU A 38 -18.00 11.43 23.88
CA LEU A 38 -19.27 10.78 24.23
C LEU A 38 -19.52 10.74 25.75
N ASP A 39 -18.44 10.63 26.52
CA ASP A 39 -18.47 10.53 27.98
C ASP A 39 -18.54 11.90 28.67
N GLU A 40 -17.89 12.93 28.12
CA GLU A 40 -17.71 14.24 28.76
C GLU A 40 -18.66 15.34 28.26
N ASP A 41 -19.12 15.28 27.01
CA ASP A 41 -20.02 16.28 26.44
C ASP A 41 -21.49 15.88 26.69
N ASP A 42 -22.39 16.85 26.87
CA ASP A 42 -23.83 16.62 26.98
C ASP A 42 -24.60 17.05 25.72
N ASP A 43 -23.93 17.76 24.81
CA ASP A 43 -24.49 18.18 23.54
C ASP A 43 -24.71 17.00 22.59
N GLN A 44 -25.94 16.87 22.08
CA GLN A 44 -26.31 15.77 21.19
C GLN A 44 -25.63 15.87 19.83
N ASP A 45 -25.41 17.09 19.33
CA ASP A 45 -24.73 17.28 18.04
C ASP A 45 -23.26 16.88 18.12
N ALA A 46 -22.58 17.23 19.22
CA ALA A 46 -21.22 16.78 19.53
C ALA A 46 -21.13 15.23 19.60
N LYS A 47 -22.09 14.58 20.28
CA LYS A 47 -22.13 13.10 20.36
C LYS A 47 -22.35 12.43 19.00
N ASN A 48 -23.25 12.97 18.19
CA ASN A 48 -23.51 12.44 16.85
C ASN A 48 -22.26 12.58 15.96
N TYR A 49 -21.59 13.73 16.02
CA TYR A 49 -20.32 13.93 15.32
C TYR A 49 -19.24 12.94 15.78
N ALA A 50 -19.10 12.73 17.09
CA ALA A 50 -18.14 11.77 17.65
C ALA A 50 -18.41 10.34 17.16
N LEU A 51 -19.67 9.90 17.12
CA LEU A 51 -20.03 8.59 16.58
C LEU A 51 -19.66 8.43 15.11
N ASP A 52 -19.90 9.47 14.30
CA ASP A 52 -19.54 9.47 12.88
C ASP A 52 -18.02 9.42 12.69
N VAL A 53 -17.27 10.17 13.51
CA VAL A 53 -15.80 10.11 13.52
C VAL A 53 -15.34 8.70 13.88
N ILE A 54 -15.79 8.15 15.01
CA ILE A 54 -15.44 6.79 15.47
C ILE A 54 -15.69 5.77 14.37
N ARG A 55 -16.85 5.80 13.71
CA ARG A 55 -17.19 4.88 12.62
C ARG A 55 -16.19 5.01 11.48
N ASN A 56 -15.97 6.23 10.99
CA ASN A 56 -15.07 6.50 9.87
C ASN A 56 -13.62 6.10 10.17
N VAL A 57 -13.10 6.38 11.37
CA VAL A 57 -11.72 6.04 11.72
C VAL A 57 -11.55 4.55 12.05
N THR A 58 -12.59 3.87 12.53
CA THR A 58 -12.60 2.41 12.74
C THR A 58 -12.53 1.66 11.41
N GLU A 59 -13.33 2.06 10.43
CA GLU A 59 -13.30 1.50 9.07
C GLU A 59 -11.90 1.66 8.45
N GLN A 60 -11.32 2.84 8.59
CA GLN A 60 -9.97 3.14 8.15
C GLN A 60 -8.89 2.30 8.85
N ALA A 61 -8.98 2.10 10.17
CA ALA A 61 -8.04 1.26 10.91
C ALA A 61 -8.13 -0.20 10.45
N SER A 62 -9.36 -0.72 10.31
CA SER A 62 -9.63 -2.08 9.83
C SER A 62 -9.07 -2.30 8.42
N ALA A 63 -9.31 -1.36 7.49
CA ALA A 63 -8.78 -1.44 6.13
C ALA A 63 -7.24 -1.45 6.09
N ARG A 64 -6.57 -0.63 6.90
CA ARG A 64 -5.10 -0.60 7.00
C ARG A 64 -4.55 -1.91 7.57
N LEU A 65 -5.19 -2.49 8.58
CA LEU A 65 -4.79 -3.78 9.15
C LEU A 65 -5.00 -4.92 8.14
N GLN A 66 -6.12 -4.93 7.42
CA GLN A 66 -6.38 -5.91 6.36
C GLN A 66 -5.34 -5.80 5.24
N PHE A 67 -5.02 -4.58 4.79
CA PHE A 67 -3.97 -4.34 3.82
C PHE A 67 -2.62 -4.87 4.34
N ALA A 68 -2.20 -4.49 5.55
CA ALA A 68 -0.92 -4.91 6.12
C ALA A 68 -0.79 -6.44 6.23
N ARG A 69 -1.87 -7.12 6.64
CA ARG A 69 -1.93 -8.58 6.74
C ARG A 69 -1.63 -9.28 5.40
N PHE A 70 -2.12 -8.73 4.28
CA PHE A 70 -1.91 -9.32 2.96
C PHE A 70 -0.64 -8.82 2.28
N ALA A 71 -0.34 -7.52 2.36
CA ALA A 71 0.80 -6.89 1.70
C ALA A 71 2.15 -7.24 2.36
N PHE A 72 2.18 -7.34 3.70
CA PHE A 72 3.40 -7.62 4.47
C PHE A 72 3.36 -8.98 5.17
N GLY A 73 2.20 -9.36 5.69
CA GLY A 73 2.03 -10.55 6.52
C GLY A 73 2.27 -11.88 5.79
N ALA A 74 2.42 -12.95 6.59
CA ALA A 74 2.60 -14.32 6.11
C ALA A 74 1.28 -14.98 5.69
N ALA A 75 0.36 -14.24 5.04
CA ALA A 75 -0.88 -14.82 4.55
C ALA A 75 -0.59 -15.94 3.53
N GLY A 76 -0.69 -17.18 3.99
CA GLY A 76 -0.43 -18.40 3.22
C GLY A 76 0.97 -19.00 3.38
N SER A 77 1.02 -20.34 3.42
CA SER A 77 2.25 -21.15 3.42
C SER A 77 3.08 -20.97 2.12
N ALA A 78 4.23 -21.62 2.01
CA ALA A 78 4.97 -21.67 0.75
C ALA A 78 4.06 -22.20 -0.38
N GLY A 79 4.04 -21.53 -1.54
CA GLY A 79 3.16 -21.89 -2.66
C GLY A 79 1.70 -21.46 -2.51
N ALA A 80 1.34 -20.67 -1.50
CA ALA A 80 -0.03 -20.18 -1.37
C ALA A 80 -0.43 -19.27 -2.54
N MET A 81 -1.69 -19.42 -2.94
CA MET A 81 -2.33 -18.66 -3.99
C MET A 81 -3.38 -17.73 -3.37
N ILE A 82 -3.49 -16.51 -3.88
CA ILE A 82 -4.44 -15.50 -3.41
C ILE A 82 -5.41 -15.18 -4.55
N ASP A 83 -6.70 -15.13 -4.21
CA ASP A 83 -7.74 -14.69 -5.14
C ASP A 83 -7.57 -13.21 -5.47
N LEU A 84 -7.52 -12.88 -6.76
CA LEU A 84 -7.40 -11.51 -7.25
C LEU A 84 -8.62 -10.65 -6.90
N SER A 85 -9.81 -11.25 -6.70
CA SER A 85 -10.98 -10.53 -6.19
C SER A 85 -10.77 -10.01 -4.77
N THR A 86 -10.07 -10.81 -3.93
CA THR A 86 -9.69 -10.41 -2.59
C THR A 86 -8.64 -9.29 -2.63
N ALA A 87 -7.67 -9.37 -3.54
CA ALA A 87 -6.68 -8.31 -3.73
C ALA A 87 -7.32 -6.98 -4.16
N GLU A 88 -8.32 -7.03 -5.04
CA GLU A 88 -9.12 -5.87 -5.43
C GLU A 88 -9.87 -5.28 -4.24
N GLN A 89 -10.60 -6.11 -3.47
CA GLN A 89 -11.35 -5.66 -2.30
C GLN A 89 -10.45 -4.98 -1.26
N ILE A 90 -9.30 -5.58 -0.97
CA ILE A 90 -8.30 -5.01 -0.06
C ILE A 90 -7.78 -3.66 -0.58
N SER A 91 -7.49 -3.57 -1.88
CA SER A 91 -7.03 -2.33 -2.52
C SER A 91 -8.08 -1.22 -2.44
N ARG A 92 -9.37 -1.57 -2.65
CA ARG A 92 -10.50 -0.64 -2.52
C ARG A 92 -10.64 -0.14 -1.09
N GLY A 93 -10.59 -1.05 -0.11
CA GLY A 93 -10.66 -0.68 1.31
C GLY A 93 -9.49 0.21 1.72
N PHE A 94 -8.27 -0.12 1.29
CA PHE A 94 -7.07 0.67 1.60
C PHE A 94 -7.10 2.08 0.99
N ILE A 95 -7.60 2.23 -0.23
CA ILE A 95 -7.77 3.53 -0.88
C ILE A 95 -8.91 4.34 -0.26
N GLY A 96 -9.99 3.68 0.14
CA GLY A 96 -11.15 4.29 0.78
C GLY A 96 -11.92 5.26 -0.13
N GLN A 97 -12.79 6.07 0.48
CA GLN A 97 -13.67 7.04 -0.19
C GLN A 97 -13.07 8.47 -0.20
N GLY A 98 -11.77 8.58 -0.51
CA GLY A 98 -11.03 9.83 -0.40
C GLY A 98 -10.79 10.56 -1.73
N LYS A 99 -9.70 11.33 -1.75
CA LYS A 99 -9.22 12.04 -2.95
C LYS A 99 -8.70 11.11 -4.07
N HIS A 100 -8.54 9.83 -3.79
CA HIS A 100 -8.07 8.82 -4.75
C HIS A 100 -9.22 7.91 -5.16
N LYS A 101 -9.30 7.58 -6.45
CA LYS A 101 -10.29 6.63 -7.00
C LYS A 101 -9.58 5.44 -7.63
N LEU A 102 -10.03 4.23 -7.32
CA LEU A 102 -9.48 2.99 -7.88
C LEU A 102 -10.34 2.47 -9.03
N ALA A 103 -9.77 2.45 -10.23
CA ALA A 103 -10.22 1.63 -11.35
C ALA A 103 -9.41 0.32 -11.37
N TRP A 104 -10.10 -0.82 -11.49
CA TRP A 104 -9.47 -2.14 -11.48
C TRP A 104 -9.90 -2.93 -12.70
N ARG A 105 -8.92 -3.31 -13.53
CA ARG A 105 -9.07 -4.05 -14.78
C ARG A 105 -8.23 -5.32 -14.70
N GLY A 106 -8.57 -6.16 -13.74
CA GLY A 106 -8.00 -7.48 -13.53
C GLY A 106 -8.81 -8.58 -14.19
N ILE A 107 -8.17 -9.73 -14.38
CA ILE A 107 -8.85 -10.99 -14.69
C ILE A 107 -9.18 -11.72 -13.38
N PRO A 108 -10.30 -12.47 -13.31
CA PRO A 108 -10.56 -13.33 -12.17
C PRO A 108 -9.57 -14.49 -12.14
N GLY A 109 -9.20 -14.93 -10.95
CA GLY A 109 -8.30 -16.06 -10.78
C GLY A 109 -7.45 -15.98 -9.53
N TYR A 110 -6.59 -16.98 -9.38
CA TYR A 110 -5.68 -17.11 -8.27
C TYR A 110 -4.26 -16.84 -8.74
N MET A 111 -3.50 -16.10 -7.95
CA MET A 111 -2.13 -15.73 -8.27
C MET A 111 -1.20 -16.01 -7.07
N GLY A 112 0.05 -16.36 -7.36
CA GLY A 112 1.04 -16.64 -6.32
C GLY A 112 1.19 -15.47 -5.35
N LYS A 113 1.26 -15.77 -4.05
CA LYS A 113 1.20 -14.77 -2.97
C LYS A 113 2.17 -13.60 -3.14
N ASP A 114 3.40 -13.86 -3.58
CA ASP A 114 4.44 -12.82 -3.67
C ASP A 114 4.15 -11.83 -4.80
N LYS A 115 3.53 -12.31 -5.90
CA LYS A 115 3.04 -11.46 -6.99
C LYS A 115 1.86 -10.59 -6.54
N VAL A 116 0.93 -11.14 -5.77
CA VAL A 116 -0.19 -10.36 -5.20
C VAL A 116 0.30 -9.35 -4.18
N LYS A 117 1.26 -9.71 -3.31
CA LYS A 117 1.91 -8.77 -2.39
C LYS A 117 2.58 -7.61 -3.13
N LEU A 118 3.25 -7.91 -4.26
CA LEU A 118 3.89 -6.90 -5.09
C LEU A 118 2.84 -5.95 -5.68
N LEU A 119 1.75 -6.49 -6.23
CA LEU A 119 0.64 -5.71 -6.75
C LEU A 119 0.06 -4.76 -5.70
N LEU A 120 -0.26 -5.26 -4.50
CA LEU A 120 -0.78 -4.45 -3.38
C LEU A 120 0.19 -3.32 -3.00
N ASN A 121 1.48 -3.60 -2.93
CA ASN A 121 2.50 -2.62 -2.58
C ASN A 121 2.70 -1.56 -3.68
N LEU A 122 2.55 -1.92 -4.96
CA LEU A 122 2.56 -0.95 -6.04
C LEU A 122 1.31 -0.06 -6.01
N VAL A 123 0.14 -0.60 -5.68
CA VAL A 123 -1.09 0.20 -5.47
C VAL A 123 -0.88 1.22 -4.34
N ALA A 124 -0.27 0.82 -3.23
CA ALA A 124 0.04 1.75 -2.15
C ALA A 124 1.08 2.81 -2.57
N SER A 125 2.07 2.43 -3.40
CA SER A 125 3.01 3.39 -3.98
C SER A 125 2.33 4.40 -4.90
N ALA A 126 1.28 4.01 -5.63
CA ALA A 126 0.50 4.89 -6.49
C ALA A 126 -0.21 6.03 -5.74
N ILE A 127 -0.58 5.83 -4.47
CA ILE A 127 -1.13 6.90 -3.62
C ILE A 127 -0.12 8.03 -3.47
N THR A 128 1.15 7.69 -3.22
CA THR A 128 2.23 8.68 -3.07
C THR A 128 2.59 9.38 -4.38
N ALA A 129 2.29 8.73 -5.52
CA ALA A 129 2.42 9.35 -6.84
C ALA A 129 1.41 10.47 -7.08
N LEU A 130 0.30 10.49 -6.33
CA LEU A 130 -0.84 11.39 -6.50
C LEU A 130 -1.06 12.29 -5.27
N PRO A 131 -0.15 13.22 -4.94
CA PRO A 131 -0.22 13.99 -3.70
C PRO A 131 -1.54 14.78 -3.54
N ARG A 132 -2.17 15.18 -4.65
CA ARG A 132 -3.44 15.93 -4.67
C ARG A 132 -4.67 15.05 -5.00
N GLY A 133 -4.52 13.73 -4.97
CA GLY A 133 -5.56 12.81 -5.41
C GLY A 133 -5.59 12.60 -6.92
N GLY A 134 -6.57 11.84 -7.39
CA GLY A 134 -6.69 11.43 -8.79
C GLY A 134 -7.18 10.00 -8.96
N GLU A 135 -6.97 9.45 -10.14
CA GLU A 135 -7.34 8.10 -10.51
C GLU A 135 -6.12 7.18 -10.48
N ILE A 136 -6.28 6.03 -9.84
CA ILE A 136 -5.35 4.90 -9.85
C ILE A 136 -6.02 3.82 -10.68
N ASP A 137 -5.46 3.54 -11.85
CA ASP A 137 -6.00 2.59 -12.83
C ASP A 137 -5.08 1.37 -12.92
N VAL A 138 -5.52 0.26 -12.34
CA VAL A 138 -4.79 -1.01 -12.27
C VAL A 138 -5.21 -1.90 -13.44
N ALA A 139 -4.25 -2.31 -14.25
CA ALA A 139 -4.43 -3.27 -15.32
C ALA A 139 -3.45 -4.45 -15.16
N MET A 140 -3.91 -5.64 -15.52
CA MET A 140 -3.10 -6.85 -15.55
C MET A 140 -3.06 -7.44 -16.96
N GLY A 141 -1.87 -7.85 -17.40
CA GLY A 141 -1.65 -8.58 -18.64
C GLY A 141 -0.89 -9.89 -18.38
N GLY A 142 -0.63 -10.65 -19.44
CA GLY A 142 0.02 -11.96 -19.35
C GLY A 142 -0.90 -13.07 -18.81
N THR A 143 -0.31 -14.15 -18.30
CA THR A 143 -1.06 -15.25 -17.66
C THR A 143 -1.04 -15.10 -16.14
N LEU A 144 -1.84 -15.89 -15.41
CA LEU A 144 -1.82 -15.88 -13.94
C LEU A 144 -0.47 -16.34 -13.36
N GLU A 145 0.25 -17.19 -14.10
CA GLU A 145 1.58 -17.69 -13.76
C GLU A 145 2.67 -16.67 -14.09
N ASN A 146 2.55 -15.96 -15.23
CA ASN A 146 3.52 -14.96 -15.68
C ASN A 146 2.82 -13.61 -15.97
N PRO A 147 2.35 -12.92 -14.91
CA PRO A 147 1.58 -11.70 -15.09
C PRO A 147 2.49 -10.50 -15.37
N SER A 148 1.90 -9.46 -15.97
CA SER A 148 2.41 -8.11 -15.92
C SER A 148 1.40 -7.19 -15.24
N PHE A 149 1.88 -6.24 -14.45
CA PHE A 149 1.08 -5.24 -13.78
C PHE A 149 1.37 -3.86 -14.37
N LEU A 150 0.33 -3.08 -14.59
CA LEU A 150 0.42 -1.68 -14.94
C LEU A 150 -0.53 -0.89 -14.04
N ILE A 151 0.01 0.06 -13.29
CA ILE A 151 -0.75 0.98 -12.45
C ILE A 151 -0.51 2.38 -12.99
N ARG A 152 -1.52 2.93 -13.66
CA ARG A 152 -1.50 4.26 -14.21
C ARG A 152 -2.10 5.24 -13.20
N CYS A 153 -1.31 6.25 -12.86
CA CYS A 153 -1.67 7.29 -11.90
C CYS A 153 -1.97 8.58 -12.66
N ARG A 154 -3.24 9.02 -12.65
CA ARG A 154 -3.69 10.26 -13.32
C ARG A 154 -4.13 11.28 -12.29
N GLY A 155 -3.53 12.45 -12.26
CA GLY A 155 -3.95 13.51 -11.36
C GLY A 155 -3.06 14.74 -11.36
N THR A 156 -3.57 15.83 -10.81
CA THR A 156 -2.84 17.11 -10.75
C THR A 156 -1.58 16.98 -9.89
N GLY A 157 -0.42 17.22 -10.50
CA GLY A 157 0.88 17.10 -9.82
C GLY A 157 1.32 15.65 -9.61
N ALA A 158 0.86 14.71 -10.44
CA ALA A 158 1.36 13.35 -10.46
C ALA A 158 2.88 13.35 -10.65
N ARG A 159 3.57 12.57 -9.82
CA ARG A 159 5.04 12.47 -9.80
C ARG A 159 5.50 11.07 -9.40
N PRO A 160 6.70 10.62 -9.81
CA PRO A 160 7.22 9.33 -9.38
C PRO A 160 7.23 9.19 -7.84
N PRO A 161 6.84 8.04 -7.27
CA PRO A 161 7.04 7.74 -5.85
C PRO A 161 8.54 7.80 -5.52
N GLN A 162 8.96 8.84 -4.81
CA GLN A 162 10.39 9.16 -4.62
C GLN A 162 11.18 7.96 -4.07
N TYR A 163 10.80 7.43 -2.91
CA TYR A 163 11.56 6.34 -2.28
C TYR A 163 11.60 5.06 -3.11
N LEU A 164 10.51 4.69 -3.79
CA LEU A 164 10.53 3.51 -4.66
C LEU A 164 11.42 3.76 -5.88
N THR A 165 11.39 4.97 -6.42
CA THR A 165 12.26 5.38 -7.53
C THR A 165 13.72 5.30 -7.13
N ASP A 166 14.08 5.76 -5.93
CA ASP A 166 15.44 5.72 -5.42
C ASP A 166 15.97 4.27 -5.35
N PHE A 167 15.19 3.33 -4.81
CA PHE A 167 15.58 1.91 -4.77
C PHE A 167 15.62 1.25 -6.16
N VAL A 168 14.64 1.51 -7.03
CA VAL A 168 14.56 0.90 -8.37
C VAL A 168 15.70 1.38 -9.27
N THR A 169 16.08 2.65 -9.17
CA THR A 169 17.14 3.25 -10.00
C THR A 169 18.54 3.05 -9.41
N GLY A 170 18.64 2.79 -8.10
CA GLY A 170 19.91 2.76 -7.38
C GLY A 170 20.59 4.12 -7.25
N ALA A 171 19.90 5.22 -7.58
CA ALA A 171 20.48 6.56 -7.59
C ALA A 171 20.80 7.08 -6.18
N THR A 172 19.93 6.78 -5.21
CA THR A 172 20.10 7.13 -3.79
C THR A 172 19.64 5.95 -2.94
N GLN A 173 20.31 5.71 -1.80
CA GLN A 173 19.85 4.75 -0.80
C GLN A 173 19.34 5.52 0.41
N PRO A 174 18.02 5.78 0.51
CA PRO A 174 17.48 6.49 1.66
C PRO A 174 17.65 5.66 2.93
N GLN A 175 17.79 6.35 4.08
CA GLN A 175 17.79 5.67 5.38
C GLN A 175 16.49 4.91 5.57
N LEU A 176 16.59 3.69 6.11
CA LEU A 176 15.42 2.87 6.39
C LEU A 176 14.74 3.31 7.69
N ASP A 177 13.47 3.67 7.57
CA ASP A 177 12.58 4.06 8.66
C ASP A 177 11.12 3.65 8.36
N ALA A 178 10.18 4.05 9.21
CA ALA A 178 8.76 3.74 9.03
C ALA A 178 8.15 4.35 7.75
N MET A 179 8.79 5.28 7.05
CA MET A 179 8.28 5.88 5.81
C MET A 179 8.90 5.23 4.58
N THR A 180 10.18 4.87 4.64
CA THR A 180 10.93 4.34 3.49
C THR A 180 10.90 2.82 3.39
N ILE A 181 10.64 2.10 4.51
CA ILE A 181 10.70 0.64 4.55
C ILE A 181 9.73 -0.03 3.57
N GLN A 182 8.57 0.57 3.32
CA GLN A 182 7.61 0.01 2.38
C GLN A 182 8.15 0.03 0.94
N ALA A 183 8.84 1.10 0.54
CA ALA A 183 9.46 1.19 -0.78
C ALA A 183 10.59 0.17 -0.93
N TYR A 184 11.43 0.04 0.11
CA TYR A 184 12.48 -0.98 0.18
C TYR A 184 11.90 -2.40 0.04
N TYR A 185 10.86 -2.70 0.82
CA TYR A 185 10.18 -4.00 0.80
C TYR A 185 9.58 -4.29 -0.58
N THR A 186 8.90 -3.31 -1.19
CA THR A 186 8.34 -3.42 -2.55
C THR A 186 9.41 -3.78 -3.57
N TRP A 187 10.56 -3.09 -3.51
CA TRP A 187 11.69 -3.35 -4.40
C TRP A 187 12.26 -4.76 -4.23
N ARG A 188 12.56 -5.19 -3.00
CA ARG A 188 13.05 -6.55 -2.70
C ARG A 188 12.05 -7.65 -3.06
N LEU A 189 10.76 -7.37 -2.91
CA LEU A 189 9.69 -8.32 -3.21
C LEU A 189 9.58 -8.61 -4.71
N ALA A 190 9.98 -7.66 -5.57
CA ALA A 190 10.00 -7.87 -7.02
C ALA A 190 10.90 -9.06 -7.39
N ASP A 191 12.11 -9.14 -6.82
CA ASP A 191 13.02 -10.26 -7.04
C ASP A 191 12.41 -11.60 -6.59
N THR A 192 11.75 -11.62 -5.42
CA THR A 192 11.07 -12.81 -4.89
C THR A 192 9.91 -13.25 -5.78
N ALA A 193 9.21 -12.28 -6.38
CA ALA A 193 8.12 -12.53 -7.32
C ALA A 193 8.59 -12.94 -8.72
N GLY A 194 9.91 -12.89 -9.00
CA GLY A 194 10.47 -13.10 -10.34
C GLY A 194 10.08 -11.98 -11.31
N MET A 195 9.97 -10.75 -10.82
CA MET A 195 9.49 -9.59 -11.58
C MET A 195 10.44 -8.41 -11.43
N ARG A 196 10.44 -7.52 -12.42
CA ARG A 196 11.17 -6.26 -12.40
C ARG A 196 10.20 -5.09 -12.35
N ILE A 197 10.47 -4.11 -11.47
CA ILE A 197 9.70 -2.86 -11.39
C ILE A 197 10.25 -1.83 -12.37
N GLU A 198 9.36 -1.13 -13.08
CA GLU A 198 9.69 0.04 -13.89
C GLU A 198 8.76 1.20 -13.50
N ILE A 199 9.34 2.39 -13.38
CA ILE A 199 8.62 3.63 -13.12
C ILE A 199 8.85 4.57 -14.29
N LEU A 200 7.77 4.94 -14.97
CA LEU A 200 7.82 5.74 -16.18
C LEU A 200 6.91 6.95 -16.05
N LYS A 201 7.29 8.03 -16.73
CA LYS A 201 6.44 9.19 -16.94
C LYS A 201 5.85 9.11 -18.34
N ASP A 202 4.52 9.14 -18.45
CA ASP A 202 3.78 9.11 -19.71
C ASP A 202 2.98 10.41 -19.83
N GLY A 203 3.59 11.42 -20.44
CA GLY A 203 3.05 12.77 -20.45
C GLY A 203 2.90 13.35 -19.03
N ALA A 204 1.66 13.55 -18.59
CA ALA A 204 1.33 14.01 -17.24
C ALA A 204 1.08 12.85 -16.25
N ASP A 205 0.92 11.62 -16.75
CA ASP A 205 0.65 10.44 -15.93
C ASP A 205 1.96 9.82 -15.42
N ILE A 206 1.84 9.06 -14.33
CA ILE A 206 2.91 8.20 -13.82
C ILE A 206 2.48 6.74 -13.98
N LEU A 207 3.36 5.92 -14.53
CA LEU A 207 3.16 4.48 -14.69
C LEU A 207 4.07 3.75 -13.72
N LEU A 208 3.48 2.98 -12.82
CA LEU A 208 4.19 1.98 -12.03
C LEU A 208 3.90 0.62 -12.68
N SER A 209 4.93 -0.10 -13.10
CA SER A 209 4.73 -1.42 -13.71
C SER A 209 5.65 -2.46 -13.08
N ALA A 210 5.19 -3.70 -13.09
CA ALA A 210 6.03 -4.86 -12.81
C ALA A 210 5.81 -5.91 -13.89
N LYS A 211 6.88 -6.45 -14.44
CA LYS A 211 6.84 -7.45 -15.53
C LYS A 211 7.74 -8.63 -15.18
N PRO A 212 7.53 -9.83 -15.76
CA PRO A 212 8.46 -10.94 -15.57
C PRO A 212 9.89 -10.51 -15.89
N ALA A 213 10.83 -10.88 -15.03
CA ALA A 213 12.25 -10.55 -15.16
C ALA A 213 12.93 -11.29 -16.32
#